data_AF-A0A920I3S4-F1
#
_entry.id   AF-A0A920I3S4-F1
#
_cell.length_a   1.000
_cell.length_b   1.000
_cell.length_c   1.000
_cell.angle_alpha   90.00
_cell.angle_beta   90.00
_cell.angle_gamma   90.00
#
_symmetry.space_group_name_H-M   'P 1'
#
loop_
_entity.id
_entity.type
_entity.pdbx_description
1 polymer ?
#
loop_
_entity_poly.entity_id
_entity_poly.type
_entity_poly.pdbx_seq_one_letter_code
_entity_poly.pdbx_strand_id
1 'polypeptide(L)' 'MQAKEKAGAFAKKYSKALTPGDSSNVESFKVRRGKVGGFADYFTGDDLSFAEQLMARYDYSSGSAKGGAVSLI' A
#
# COMPACT_ATOMS: atom_id res chain seq x y z
N MET A 1 10.01 -3.40 -12.46
CA MET A 1 10.37 -4.11 -11.21
C MET A 1 9.53 -5.37 -11.01
N GLN A 2 8.20 -5.31 -11.14
CA GLN A 2 7.32 -6.48 -11.03
C GLN A 2 7.71 -7.68 -11.93
N ALA A 3 8.13 -7.42 -13.18
CA ALA A 3 8.64 -8.48 -14.07
C ALA A 3 9.84 -9.26 -13.49
N LYS A 4 10.70 -8.60 -12.71
CA LYS A 4 11.84 -9.24 -12.03
C LYS A 4 11.38 -10.11 -10.85
N GLU A 5 10.35 -9.68 -10.11
CA GLU A 5 9.71 -10.52 -9.09
C GLU A 5 9.06 -11.77 -9.72
N LYS A 6 8.30 -11.58 -10.81
CA LYS A 6 7.65 -12.68 -11.54
C LYS A 6 8.66 -13.72 -12.05
N ALA A 7 9.80 -13.24 -12.57
CA ALA A 7 10.88 -14.09 -13.05
C ALA A 7 11.76 -14.71 -11.94
N GLY A 8 11.48 -14.43 -10.65
CA GLY A 8 12.29 -14.93 -9.54
C GLY A 8 13.73 -14.38 -9.54
N ALA A 9 13.98 -13.22 -10.15
CA ALA A 9 15.31 -12.66 -10.36
C ALA A 9 16.09 -12.42 -9.04
N PHE A 10 15.40 -12.41 -7.91
CA PHE A 10 15.93 -12.16 -6.58
C PHE A 10 16.17 -13.42 -5.74
N ALA A 11 15.82 -14.61 -6.27
CA ALA A 11 15.84 -15.86 -5.53
C ALA A 11 17.20 -16.23 -4.96
N LYS A 12 18.28 -15.92 -5.69
CA LYS A 12 19.66 -16.18 -5.24
C LYS A 12 20.04 -15.42 -3.97
N LYS A 13 19.52 -14.20 -3.77
CA LYS A 13 19.88 -13.31 -2.66
C LYS A 13 18.87 -13.34 -1.51
N TYR A 14 17.58 -13.46 -1.85
CA TYR A 14 16.48 -13.33 -0.89
C TYR A 14 15.62 -14.59 -0.81
N SER A 15 16.08 -15.71 -1.37
CA SER A 15 15.27 -16.93 -1.50
C SER A 15 13.90 -16.58 -2.13
N LYS A 16 12.83 -17.26 -1.72
CA LYS A 16 11.48 -17.01 -2.25
C LYS A 16 10.79 -15.77 -1.68
N ALA A 17 11.42 -14.98 -0.80
CA ALA A 17 10.78 -13.86 -0.11
C ALA A 17 10.24 -12.76 -1.04
N LEU A 18 10.90 -12.56 -2.19
CA LEU A 18 10.50 -11.58 -3.21
C LEU A 18 9.82 -12.23 -4.42
N THR A 19 9.39 -13.48 -4.30
CA THR A 19 8.57 -14.15 -5.32
C THR A 19 7.09 -13.95 -4.97
N PRO A 20 6.22 -13.61 -5.94
CA PRO A 20 4.79 -13.55 -5.68
C PRO A 20 4.26 -14.93 -5.27
N GLY A 21 3.32 -14.98 -4.33
CA GLY A 21 2.66 -16.23 -3.94
C GLY A 21 1.84 -16.81 -5.09
N ASP A 22 1.07 -15.97 -5.78
CA ASP A 22 0.37 -16.29 -7.02
C ASP A 22 0.76 -15.28 -8.12
N SER A 23 1.41 -15.75 -9.18
CA SER A 23 1.89 -14.90 -10.27
C SER A 23 0.80 -14.35 -11.20
N SER A 24 -0.43 -14.89 -11.10
CA SER A 24 -1.61 -14.42 -11.84
C SER A 24 -2.36 -13.32 -11.07
N ASN A 25 -2.17 -13.23 -9.75
CA ASN A 25 -2.77 -12.23 -8.90
C ASN A 25 -1.86 -11.02 -8.73
N VAL A 26 -2.29 -9.86 -9.21
CA VAL A 26 -1.54 -8.58 -9.10
C VAL A 26 -1.28 -8.20 -7.63
N GLU A 27 -2.16 -8.61 -6.71
CA GLU A 27 -2.02 -8.38 -5.27
C GLU A 27 -0.99 -9.30 -4.59
N SER A 28 -0.45 -10.31 -5.28
CA SER A 28 0.61 -11.15 -4.72
C SER A 28 2.00 -10.52 -4.84
N PHE A 29 2.18 -9.56 -5.74
CA PHE A 29 3.44 -8.85 -5.94
C PHE A 29 3.72 -7.91 -4.78
N LYS A 30 4.99 -7.54 -4.57
CA LYS A 30 5.34 -6.47 -3.63
C LYS A 30 5.24 -5.11 -4.31
N VAL A 31 5.77 -5.01 -5.53
CA VAL A 31 5.53 -3.86 -6.40
C VAL A 31 4.17 -4.04 -7.10
N ARG A 32 3.08 -3.70 -6.37
CA ARG A 32 1.70 -3.87 -6.83
C ARG A 32 1.23 -2.73 -7.73
N ARG A 33 0.90 -1.59 -7.12
CA ARG A 33 0.22 -0.47 -7.79
C ARG A 33 0.99 0.85 -7.77
N GLY A 34 1.87 1.05 -6.77
CA GLY A 34 2.61 2.31 -6.62
C GLY A 34 1.72 3.55 -6.40
N LYS A 35 0.47 3.35 -5.93
CA LYS A 35 -0.54 4.39 -5.74
C LYS A 35 -0.63 4.78 -4.26
N VAL A 36 -0.44 6.07 -3.96
CA VAL A 36 -0.78 6.64 -2.65
C VAL A 36 -2.30 6.67 -2.50
N GLY A 37 -2.81 6.27 -1.34
CA GLY A 37 -4.26 6.21 -1.09
C GLY A 37 -4.98 5.05 -1.78
N GLY A 38 -4.26 4.08 -2.35
CA GLY A 38 -4.87 2.93 -3.04
C GLY A 38 -5.74 2.04 -2.16
N PHE A 39 -5.66 2.16 -0.83
CA PHE A 39 -6.49 1.40 0.12
C PHE A 39 -7.98 1.68 -0.08
N ALA A 40 -8.36 2.90 -0.47
CA ALA A 40 -9.76 3.28 -0.69
C ALA A 40 -10.45 2.48 -1.80
N ASP A 41 -9.67 1.85 -2.70
CA ASP A 41 -10.22 0.98 -3.75
C ASP A 41 -10.65 -0.41 -3.21
N TYR A 42 -10.31 -0.76 -1.96
CA TYR A 42 -10.63 -2.04 -1.33
C TYR A 42 -11.65 -1.94 -0.19
N PHE A 43 -11.83 -0.75 0.38
CA PHE A 43 -12.68 -0.53 1.55
C PHE A 43 -14.02 0.10 1.15
N THR A 44 -15.06 -0.27 1.86
CA THR A 44 -16.36 0.39 1.74
C THR A 44 -16.35 1.76 2.41
N GLY A 45 -17.37 2.58 2.14
CA GLY A 45 -17.52 3.88 2.83
C GLY A 45 -17.59 3.73 4.36
N ASP A 46 -18.24 2.67 4.84
CA ASP A 46 -18.37 2.41 6.28
C ASP A 46 -17.04 2.01 6.92
N ASP A 47 -16.23 1.18 6.23
CA ASP A 47 -14.89 0.82 6.69
C ASP A 47 -13.98 2.05 6.81
N LEU A 48 -14.04 2.94 5.82
CA LEU A 48 -13.28 4.18 5.82
C LEU A 48 -13.72 5.10 6.96
N SER A 49 -15.03 5.28 7.14
CA SER A 49 -15.58 6.08 8.26
C SER A 49 -15.16 5.52 9.61
N PHE A 50 -15.18 4.20 9.78
CA PHE A 50 -14.73 3.55 11.00
C PHE A 50 -13.23 3.79 11.27
N ALA A 51 -12.38 3.67 10.25
CA ALA A 51 -10.95 3.93 10.36
C ALA A 51 -10.66 5.39 10.76
N GLU A 52 -11.35 6.36 10.16
CA GLU A 52 -11.23 7.79 10.51
C GLU A 52 -11.60 8.05 11.98
N GLN A 53 -12.68 7.45 12.47
CA GLN A 53 -13.10 7.56 13.88
C GLN A 53 -12.04 6.99 14.84
N LEU A 54 -11.40 5.86 14.48
CA LEU A 54 -10.31 5.29 15.27
C LEU A 54 -9.09 6.20 15.27
N MET A 55 -8.66 6.71 14.12
CA MET A 55 -7.50 7.60 14.02
C MET A 55 -7.70 8.88 14.84
N ALA A 56 -8.90 9.45 14.82
CA ALA A 56 -9.27 10.60 15.65
C ALA A 56 -9.27 10.26 17.15
N ARG A 57 -9.82 9.10 17.54
CA ARG A 57 -9.89 8.66 18.94
C ARG A 57 -8.52 8.48 19.58
N TYR A 58 -7.55 7.96 18.83
CA TYR A 58 -6.19 7.70 19.33
C TYR A 58 -5.22 8.85 19.07
N ASP A 59 -5.73 10.00 18.63
CA ASP A 59 -4.96 11.21 18.35
C ASP A 59 -3.70 10.96 17.52
N TYR A 60 -3.84 10.17 16.45
CA TYR A 60 -2.75 9.97 15.49
C TYR A 60 -2.35 11.27 14.77
N SER A 61 -3.23 12.29 14.84
CA SER A 61 -3.11 13.56 14.10
C SER A 61 -2.33 14.65 14.83
N SER A 62 -2.26 14.66 16.17
CA SER A 62 -1.57 15.72 16.92
C SER A 62 -0.06 15.77 16.68
N GLY A 63 0.53 14.72 16.13
CA GLY A 63 1.93 14.69 15.66
C GLY A 63 2.11 14.93 14.15
N SER A 64 1.06 14.92 13.33
CA SER A 64 1.16 14.80 11.86
C SER A 64 0.61 16.00 11.07
N ALA A 65 0.03 17.00 11.74
CA ALA A 65 -0.65 18.14 11.10
C ALA A 65 0.26 19.24 10.51
N LYS A 66 1.41 18.89 9.90
CA LYS A 66 2.22 19.82 9.09
C LYS A 66 2.65 19.20 7.76
N GLY A 67 1.69 19.00 6.87
CA GLY A 67 1.94 18.71 5.45
C GLY A 67 0.88 19.41 4.63
N GLY A 68 1.12 20.68 4.29
CA GLY A 68 0.18 21.51 3.54
C GLY A 68 -0.15 20.93 2.17
N ALA A 69 -1.40 21.15 1.75
CA ALA A 69 -1.85 20.91 0.40
C ALA A 69 -0.95 21.63 -0.61
N VAL A 70 -0.21 20.87 -1.42
CA VAL A 70 0.45 21.41 -2.60
C VAL A 70 -0.63 21.56 -3.67
N SER A 71 -1.13 22.78 -3.84
CA SER A 71 -1.90 23.16 -5.02
C SER A 71 -0.96 23.13 -6.22
N LEU A 72 -1.15 22.14 -7.11
CA LEU A 72 -0.48 22.11 -8.40
C LEU A 72 -1.20 23.13 -9.31
N ILE A 73 -0.54 24.25 -9.58
CA ILE A 73 -0.77 25.08 -10.77
C ILE A 73 0.22 24.57 -11.83
#